data_AF-A0AAI9XVQ7-F1
#
_entry.id   AF-A0AAI9XVQ7-F1
#
_cell.length_a   1.000
_cell.length_b   1.000
_cell.length_c   1.000
_cell.angle_alpha   90.00
_cell.angle_beta   90.00
_cell.angle_gamma   90.00
#
_symmetry.space_group_name_H-M   'P 1'
#
loop_
_entity.id
_entity.type
_entity.pdbx_description
1 polymer ?
#
loop_
_entity_poly.entity_id
_entity_poly.type
_entity_poly.pdbx_seq_one_letter_code
_entity_poly.pdbx_strand_id
1 'polypeptide(L)'
;MHAKCLAAVAQETFEHLRPSGLEGDVDSPASAEISLDESGEIFCLAADGGRAGHCLPRPALDSLHSAKAWYYKRLQEGLSKMLPTAAFIVISLVGSAAAETVHGVVVFSRHGDRTTKHYGAQSLTSVGAQQCFEVGSDYRGRYLEADSSSRILNISEDQYVSSQIYASAPDQGILLNTATAFLQGLYPPLVGLNAQVASSTLNNGSTSTSPLNGYQYVLLHGENSNSPDTIWIKGDDGCPTNAKAYKAFEASEEFQTRVTETKDFYGSFYDVLESVYDYKPENMTYKNAYDIFDLVNVARIHNSTSLARNVTDEELFQLRTLADSAEFGYNFNASKPDSTIHAKTLAAGILAQLNQTVASKGKLKFSLLAGSYDTFMSFFGLTDLITISDDFYGLPDYASTMAFELVSDNTTVFPANVDADLRVRFLFRNGTFGELTAFPLFGTGEDTLSWPRFVEEMQKRAISTVEEWCTACSSLVSFCAAYQDEEATTSSSGSSGGMSNVVAGVIGAMVTLGVVVIGAIAFFMMKKRRTAPVSQVQESMAEKSSLRSGGSV
;
A
#
# COMPACT_ATOMS: atom_id res chain seq x y z
N MET A 1 -5.15 -0.43 29.97
CA MET A 1 -3.73 -0.79 29.78
C MET A 1 -3.08 -1.34 31.06
N HIS A 2 -3.14 -0.61 32.20
CA HIS A 2 -2.49 -1.03 33.46
C HIS A 2 -2.96 -2.37 34.08
N ALA A 3 -4.25 -2.69 34.06
CA ALA A 3 -4.76 -3.95 34.63
C ALA A 3 -4.30 -5.20 33.84
N LYS A 4 -4.16 -5.07 32.51
CA LYS A 4 -3.67 -6.15 31.63
C LYS A 4 -2.17 -6.41 31.83
N CYS A 5 -1.37 -5.37 32.07
CA CYS A 5 0.04 -5.55 32.46
C CYS A 5 0.20 -6.21 33.82
N LEU A 6 -0.63 -5.84 34.82
CA LEU A 6 -0.56 -6.48 36.14
C LEU A 6 -0.98 -7.96 36.09
N ALA A 7 -2.00 -8.28 35.29
CA ALA A 7 -2.43 -9.67 35.07
C ALA A 7 -1.33 -10.50 34.40
N ALA A 8 -0.63 -9.94 33.40
CA ALA A 8 0.50 -10.61 32.75
C ALA A 8 1.66 -10.88 33.73
N VAL A 9 2.02 -9.90 34.57
CA VAL A 9 3.08 -10.06 35.58
C VAL A 9 2.68 -11.07 36.67
N ALA A 10 1.41 -11.11 37.07
CA ALA A 10 0.90 -12.10 38.03
C ALA A 10 0.90 -13.52 37.45
N GLN A 11 0.52 -13.68 36.18
CA GLN A 11 0.58 -14.94 35.44
C GLN A 11 2.03 -15.46 35.37
N GLU A 12 2.96 -14.58 35.00
CA GLU A 12 4.39 -14.92 34.86
C GLU A 12 5.03 -15.29 36.21
N THR A 13 4.63 -14.61 37.29
CA THR A 13 5.07 -14.93 38.66
C THR A 13 4.50 -16.27 39.15
N PHE A 14 3.26 -16.59 38.78
CA PHE A 14 2.63 -17.88 39.11
C PHE A 14 3.30 -19.05 38.39
N GLU A 15 3.66 -18.89 37.12
CA GLU A 15 4.41 -19.91 36.38
C GLU A 15 5.82 -20.13 36.94
N HIS A 16 6.48 -19.07 37.42
CA HIS A 16 7.81 -19.17 38.03
C HIS A 16 7.82 -19.80 39.44
N LEU A 17 6.73 -19.69 40.19
CA LEU A 17 6.61 -20.28 41.53
C LEU A 17 6.07 -21.71 41.53
N ARG A 18 5.79 -22.28 40.35
CA ARG A 18 5.33 -23.67 40.20
C ARG A 18 6.44 -24.59 40.73
N PRO A 19 6.19 -25.41 41.77
CA PRO A 19 7.21 -26.32 42.27
C PRO A 19 7.56 -27.33 41.18
N SER A 20 8.83 -27.35 40.76
CA SER A 20 9.38 -28.37 39.87
C SER A 20 9.51 -29.69 40.64
N GLY A 21 8.48 -30.53 40.57
CA GLY A 21 8.53 -31.89 41.09
C GLY A 21 7.19 -32.45 41.59
N LEU A 22 6.24 -32.66 40.68
CA LEU A 22 5.10 -33.56 40.89
C LEU A 22 4.77 -34.26 39.55
N GLU A 23 5.63 -35.20 39.15
CA GLU A 23 5.22 -36.26 38.22
C GLU A 23 4.58 -37.37 39.05
N GLY A 24 3.28 -37.62 38.80
CA GLY A 24 2.55 -38.76 39.32
C GLY A 24 1.50 -38.43 40.39
N ASP A 25 0.34 -37.92 39.98
CA ASP A 25 -0.95 -38.41 40.48
C ASP A 25 -2.10 -37.96 39.55
N VAL A 26 -3.01 -38.89 39.29
CA VAL A 26 -4.16 -38.74 38.39
C VAL A 26 -5.26 -37.98 39.12
N ASP A 27 -5.27 -36.64 38.98
CA ASP A 27 -6.42 -35.71 39.10
C ASP A 27 -5.95 -34.26 39.35
N SER A 28 -5.31 -33.63 38.37
CA SER A 28 -5.00 -32.18 38.42
C SER A 28 -5.86 -31.42 37.40
N PRO A 29 -6.60 -30.37 37.80
CA PRO A 29 -7.42 -29.60 36.86
C PRO A 29 -6.54 -28.81 35.89
N ALA A 30 -6.92 -28.82 34.61
CA ALA A 30 -6.30 -28.03 33.56
C ALA A 30 -6.37 -26.52 33.87
N SER A 31 -5.30 -25.81 33.50
CA SER A 31 -5.15 -24.35 33.34
C SER A 31 -6.32 -23.47 33.84
N ALA A 32 -6.20 -22.97 35.08
CA ALA A 32 -7.07 -21.91 35.59
C ALA A 32 -6.57 -20.53 35.13
N GLU A 33 -7.45 -19.69 34.57
CA GLU A 33 -7.17 -18.28 34.25
C GLU A 33 -7.23 -17.43 35.53
N ILE A 34 -6.19 -16.60 35.75
CA ILE A 34 -6.12 -15.64 36.85
C ILE A 34 -6.72 -14.32 36.37
N SER A 35 -7.74 -13.82 37.07
CA SER A 35 -8.38 -12.53 36.75
C SER A 35 -8.42 -11.59 37.96
N LEU A 36 -8.46 -10.29 37.68
CA LEU A 36 -8.60 -9.21 38.66
C LEU A 36 -10.01 -8.63 38.52
N ASP A 37 -10.74 -8.51 39.63
CA ASP A 37 -12.01 -7.78 39.62
C ASP A 37 -11.78 -6.25 39.67
N GLU A 38 -12.85 -5.47 39.55
CA GLU A 38 -12.80 -4.00 39.55
C GLU A 38 -12.25 -3.40 40.86
N SER A 39 -12.18 -4.20 41.94
CA SER A 39 -11.56 -3.81 43.22
C SER A 39 -10.07 -4.17 43.30
N GLY A 40 -9.56 -4.95 42.33
CA GLY A 40 -8.17 -5.35 42.22
C GLY A 40 -7.77 -6.57 43.06
N GLU A 41 -8.74 -7.38 43.48
CA GLU A 41 -8.49 -8.66 44.16
C GLU A 41 -8.36 -9.83 43.16
N ILE A 42 -7.47 -10.78 43.48
CA ILE A 42 -7.09 -11.90 42.61
C ILE A 42 -7.97 -13.12 42.91
N PHE A 43 -8.64 -13.65 41.88
CA PHE A 43 -9.44 -14.88 41.96
C PHE A 43 -9.23 -15.79 40.73
N CYS A 44 -9.52 -17.09 40.89
CA CYS A 44 -9.55 -18.04 39.76
C CYS A 44 -10.98 -18.25 39.27
N LEU A 45 -11.14 -18.34 37.95
CA LEU A 45 -12.39 -18.78 37.32
C LEU A 45 -12.36 -20.30 37.14
N ALA A 46 -13.42 -20.98 37.59
CA ALA A 46 -13.65 -22.37 37.21
C ALA A 46 -14.15 -22.43 35.76
N ALA A 47 -13.84 -23.52 35.04
CA ALA A 47 -14.16 -23.70 33.62
C ALA A 47 -15.68 -23.68 33.30
N ASP A 48 -16.56 -23.65 34.30
CA ASP A 48 -18.01 -23.54 34.18
C ASP A 48 -18.57 -22.14 34.54
N GLY A 49 -17.72 -21.14 34.78
CA GLY A 49 -18.12 -19.75 35.00
C GLY A 49 -18.59 -19.42 36.42
N GLY A 50 -18.39 -20.32 37.40
CA GLY A 50 -18.62 -20.06 38.82
C GLY A 50 -17.41 -19.41 39.53
N ARG A 51 -17.67 -18.53 40.51
CA ARG A 51 -16.63 -17.88 41.35
C ARG A 51 -16.06 -18.92 42.34
N ALA A 52 -14.81 -19.36 42.13
CA ALA A 52 -14.08 -20.20 43.08
C ALA A 52 -13.20 -19.34 44.03
N GLY A 53 -12.99 -19.80 45.26
CA GLY A 53 -12.27 -19.07 46.33
C GLY A 53 -10.77 -18.84 46.09
N HIS A 54 -10.11 -18.16 47.04
CA HIS A 54 -8.70 -17.72 46.93
C HIS A 54 -7.71 -18.85 46.61
N CYS A 55 -6.90 -18.66 45.56
CA CYS A 55 -6.01 -19.68 45.00
C CYS A 55 -4.57 -19.70 45.53
N LEU A 56 -4.21 -18.81 46.46
CA LEU A 56 -2.84 -18.71 46.99
C LEU A 56 -2.82 -18.80 48.52
N PRO A 57 -1.85 -19.52 49.12
CA PRO A 57 -1.68 -19.51 50.57
C PRO A 57 -1.28 -18.09 51.03
N ARG A 58 -1.82 -17.65 52.18
CA ARG A 58 -1.66 -16.30 52.76
C ARG A 58 -0.23 -15.72 52.70
N PRO A 59 0.85 -16.49 52.95
CA PRO A 59 2.23 -15.99 52.86
C PRO A 59 2.64 -15.52 51.44
N ALA A 60 2.06 -16.10 50.39
CA ALA A 60 2.32 -15.72 49.01
C ALA A 60 1.54 -14.46 48.58
N LEU A 61 0.38 -14.20 49.19
CA LEU A 61 -0.32 -12.92 49.03
C LEU A 61 0.48 -11.76 49.62
N ASP A 62 1.05 -11.96 50.80
CA ASP A 62 1.83 -10.93 51.49
C ASP A 62 3.10 -10.54 50.70
N SER A 63 3.74 -11.49 50.01
CA SER A 63 4.90 -11.21 49.14
C SER A 63 4.50 -10.43 47.89
N LEU A 64 3.33 -10.73 47.30
CA LEU A 64 2.81 -10.02 46.12
C LEU A 64 2.39 -8.58 46.45
N HIS A 65 1.74 -8.38 47.61
CA HIS A 65 1.42 -7.04 48.12
C HIS A 65 2.69 -6.22 48.39
N SER A 66 3.75 -6.87 48.87
CA SER A 66 5.06 -6.24 49.08
C SER A 66 5.74 -5.86 47.76
N ALA A 67 5.65 -6.70 46.73
CA ALA A 67 6.16 -6.40 45.39
C ALA A 67 5.41 -5.24 44.72
N LYS A 68 4.08 -5.18 44.89
CA LYS A 68 3.25 -4.06 44.42
C LYS A 68 3.66 -2.75 45.11
N ALA A 69 3.80 -2.75 46.43
CA ALA A 69 4.24 -1.58 47.19
C ALA A 69 5.63 -1.09 46.78
N TRP A 70 6.55 -2.02 46.50
CA TRP A 70 7.89 -1.71 45.99
C TRP A 70 7.85 -1.08 44.59
N TYR A 71 7.02 -1.60 43.68
CA TYR A 71 6.88 -1.08 42.32
C TYR A 71 6.30 0.34 42.30
N TYR A 72 5.22 0.59 43.05
CA TYR A 72 4.62 1.92 43.14
C TYR A 72 5.57 2.96 43.75
N LYS A 73 6.37 2.56 44.75
CA LYS A 73 7.39 3.41 45.35
C LYS A 73 8.49 3.77 44.34
N ARG A 74 8.94 2.79 43.53
CA ARG A 74 9.94 3.00 42.46
C ARG A 74 9.42 3.94 41.36
N LEU A 75 8.13 3.84 41.03
CA LEU A 75 7.46 4.68 40.03
C LEU A 75 7.34 6.14 40.52
N GLN A 76 6.96 6.35 41.78
CA GLN A 76 6.92 7.69 42.39
C GLN A 76 8.32 8.32 42.53
N GLU A 77 9.33 7.52 42.89
CA GLU A 77 10.73 7.98 42.95
C GLU A 77 11.31 8.30 41.55
N GLY A 78 10.81 7.65 40.49
CA GLY A 78 11.16 7.95 39.10
C GLY A 78 10.48 9.23 38.58
N LEU A 79 9.19 9.41 38.86
CA LEU A 79 8.42 10.62 38.51
C LEU A 79 8.92 11.87 39.25
N SER A 80 9.43 11.72 40.48
CA SER A 80 10.01 12.82 41.26
C SER A 80 11.39 13.30 40.77
N LYS A 81 12.05 12.56 39.86
CA LYS A 81 13.39 12.87 39.35
C LYS A 81 13.41 13.46 37.94
N MET A 82 12.25 13.66 37.32
CA MET A 82 12.11 14.38 36.05
C MET A 82 11.48 15.75 36.28
N LEU A 83 12.26 16.68 36.83
CA LEU A 83 11.99 18.10 36.73
C LEU A 83 13.29 18.80 36.31
N PRO A 84 13.32 19.49 35.16
CA PRO A 84 14.23 20.60 34.97
C PRO A 84 13.46 21.91 35.12
N THR A 85 13.92 22.74 36.05
CA THR A 85 13.74 24.19 36.06
C THR A 85 14.25 24.78 34.74
N ALA A 86 13.32 25.18 33.86
CA ALA A 86 13.55 26.21 32.85
C ALA A 86 12.19 26.83 32.48
N ALA A 87 11.92 28.02 33.00
CA ALA A 87 10.81 28.85 32.54
C ALA A 87 11.18 29.42 31.16
N PHE A 88 10.94 28.65 30.10
CA PHE A 88 10.73 29.20 28.78
C PHE A 88 9.23 29.39 28.59
N ILE A 89 8.81 30.63 28.38
CA ILE A 89 7.51 30.93 27.79
C ILE A 89 7.57 30.38 26.37
N VAL A 90 7.16 29.14 26.19
CA VAL A 90 6.77 28.64 24.87
C VAL A 90 5.42 29.29 24.60
N ILE A 91 5.42 30.34 23.80
CA ILE A 91 4.21 30.70 23.06
C ILE A 91 4.00 29.52 22.12
N SER A 92 3.23 28.54 22.56
CA SER A 92 2.65 27.55 21.68
C SER A 92 1.74 28.36 20.74
N LEU A 93 2.26 28.73 19.58
CA LEU A 93 1.43 28.84 18.40
C LEU A 93 0.86 27.44 18.18
N VAL A 94 -0.22 27.13 18.90
CA VAL A 94 -1.19 26.15 18.43
C VAL A 94 -1.77 26.83 17.19
N GLY A 95 -1.08 26.67 16.07
CA GLY A 95 -1.74 26.78 14.79
C GLY A 95 -2.87 25.78 14.89
N SER A 96 -4.10 26.27 14.99
CA SER A 96 -5.26 25.42 14.76
C SER A 96 -5.02 24.80 13.39
N ALA A 97 -4.57 23.55 13.34
CA ALA A 97 -4.72 22.77 12.11
C ALA A 97 -6.22 22.85 11.84
N ALA A 98 -6.59 23.63 10.82
CA ALA A 98 -7.99 23.71 10.43
C ALA A 98 -8.42 22.26 10.21
N ALA A 99 -9.55 21.87 10.78
CA ALA A 99 -10.09 20.55 10.48
C ALA A 99 -10.18 20.46 8.94
N GLU A 100 -9.56 19.43 8.36
CA GLU A 100 -9.59 19.20 6.92
C GLU A 100 -10.55 18.06 6.61
N THR A 101 -10.98 17.99 5.36
CA THR A 101 -11.76 16.88 4.85
C THR A 101 -11.01 16.19 3.74
N VAL A 102 -10.82 14.87 3.87
CA VAL A 102 -10.23 14.03 2.83
C VAL A 102 -11.35 13.58 1.88
N HIS A 103 -11.19 13.83 0.58
CA HIS A 103 -12.16 13.48 -0.46
C HIS A 103 -11.80 12.19 -1.19
N GLY A 104 -10.51 11.87 -1.22
CA GLY A 104 -10.00 10.60 -1.71
C GLY A 104 -8.48 10.51 -1.58
N VAL A 105 -7.94 9.32 -1.82
CA VAL A 105 -6.53 9.01 -1.70
C VAL A 105 -6.08 8.08 -2.83
N VAL A 106 -4.89 8.32 -3.37
CA VAL A 106 -4.18 7.37 -4.22
C VAL A 106 -2.97 6.86 -3.44
N VAL A 107 -2.78 5.56 -3.41
CA VAL A 107 -1.71 4.88 -2.68
C VAL A 107 -0.87 4.07 -3.66
N PHE A 108 0.44 4.27 -3.64
CA PHE A 108 1.39 3.38 -4.30
C PHE A 108 2.11 2.55 -3.24
N SER A 109 2.11 1.24 -3.39
CA SER A 109 2.63 0.30 -2.38
C SER A 109 3.76 -0.56 -2.95
N ARG A 110 4.86 -0.68 -2.20
CA ARG A 110 5.90 -1.67 -2.43
C ARG A 110 5.42 -3.03 -1.94
N HIS A 111 5.86 -4.10 -2.59
CA HIS A 111 5.73 -5.44 -2.02
C HIS A 111 6.31 -5.57 -0.60
N GLY A 112 5.72 -6.49 0.17
CA GLY A 112 6.27 -6.94 1.43
C GLY A 112 7.49 -7.85 1.25
N ASP A 113 7.94 -8.45 2.35
CA ASP A 113 9.00 -9.45 2.36
C ASP A 113 8.73 -10.61 1.38
N ARG A 114 9.81 -11.08 0.77
CA ARG A 114 9.77 -12.03 -0.35
C ARG A 114 10.97 -12.96 -0.32
N THR A 115 10.86 -14.08 -1.01
CA THR A 115 12.04 -14.90 -1.34
C THR A 115 13.05 -14.09 -2.18
N THR A 116 14.30 -14.54 -2.25
CA THR A 116 15.36 -13.80 -2.97
C THR A 116 15.01 -13.58 -4.45
N LYS A 117 15.36 -12.40 -4.98
CA LYS A 117 15.18 -12.05 -6.39
C LYS A 117 16.15 -12.80 -7.30
N HIS A 118 17.28 -13.24 -6.75
CA HIS A 118 18.39 -13.84 -7.48
C HIS A 118 17.98 -14.97 -8.44
N TYR A 119 17.02 -15.83 -8.04
CA TYR A 119 16.58 -16.97 -8.85
C TYR A 119 15.46 -16.65 -9.87
N GLY A 120 14.99 -15.40 -9.97
CA GLY A 120 13.98 -14.98 -10.94
C GLY A 120 12.56 -15.51 -10.72
N ALA A 121 12.30 -16.14 -9.56
CA ALA A 121 10.99 -16.69 -9.18
C ALA A 121 10.59 -16.22 -7.77
N GLN A 122 10.87 -14.95 -7.44
CA GLN A 122 10.52 -14.39 -6.16
C GLN A 122 9.01 -14.47 -5.88
N SER A 123 8.66 -14.84 -4.66
CA SER A 123 7.29 -14.93 -4.17
C SER A 123 7.17 -14.18 -2.86
N LEU A 124 6.02 -13.55 -2.66
CA LEU A 124 5.65 -12.97 -1.37
C LEU A 124 5.66 -14.08 -0.31
N THR A 125 6.30 -13.84 0.83
CA THR A 125 6.29 -14.80 1.95
C THR A 125 5.06 -14.56 2.83
N SER A 126 4.86 -15.43 3.83
CA SER A 126 3.86 -15.18 4.88
C SER A 126 4.19 -13.92 5.70
N VAL A 127 5.47 -13.61 5.90
CA VAL A 127 5.89 -12.36 6.56
C VAL A 127 5.50 -11.18 5.69
N GLY A 128 5.78 -11.22 4.39
CA GLY A 128 5.41 -10.14 3.47
C GLY A 128 3.91 -9.94 3.33
N ALA A 129 3.13 -11.02 3.32
CA ALA A 129 1.67 -10.93 3.33
C ALA A 129 1.17 -10.26 4.62
N GLN A 130 1.71 -10.63 5.78
CA GLN A 130 1.36 -10.00 7.06
C GLN A 130 1.73 -8.51 7.08
N GLN A 131 2.90 -8.14 6.57
CA GLN A 131 3.33 -6.75 6.48
C GLN A 131 2.37 -5.91 5.62
N CYS A 132 2.01 -6.40 4.44
CA CYS A 132 1.06 -5.72 3.56
C CYS A 132 -0.34 -5.63 4.21
N PHE A 133 -0.78 -6.69 4.89
CA PHE A 133 -2.04 -6.71 5.62
C PHE A 133 -2.07 -5.65 6.73
N GLU A 134 -1.03 -5.58 7.56
CA GLU A 134 -0.90 -4.59 8.64
C GLU A 134 -0.95 -3.16 8.10
N VAL A 135 -0.19 -2.88 7.04
CA VAL A 135 -0.24 -1.57 6.38
C VAL A 135 -1.66 -1.29 5.86
N GLY A 136 -2.31 -2.25 5.21
CA GLY A 136 -3.71 -2.12 4.77
C GLY A 136 -4.68 -1.81 5.92
N SER A 137 -4.50 -2.44 7.08
CA SER A 137 -5.27 -2.15 8.30
C SER A 137 -5.02 -0.75 8.85
N ASP A 138 -3.79 -0.24 8.78
CA ASP A 138 -3.52 1.14 9.18
C ASP A 138 -4.20 2.16 8.25
N TYR A 139 -4.25 1.87 6.94
CA TYR A 139 -5.03 2.68 5.99
C TYR A 139 -6.54 2.60 6.27
N ARG A 140 -7.06 1.44 6.71
CA ARG A 140 -8.44 1.32 7.19
C ARG A 140 -8.68 2.24 8.39
N GLY A 141 -7.83 2.15 9.41
CA GLY A 141 -7.93 2.98 10.62
C GLY A 141 -7.90 4.46 10.29
N ARG A 142 -7.00 4.88 9.39
CA ARG A 142 -6.89 6.29 9.00
C ARG A 142 -8.05 6.78 8.14
N TYR A 143 -8.51 6.01 7.16
CA TYR A 143 -9.38 6.54 6.10
C TYR A 143 -10.82 6.03 6.12
N LEU A 144 -11.10 4.89 6.76
CA LEU A 144 -12.43 4.25 6.71
C LEU A 144 -13.18 4.38 8.04
N GLU A 145 -12.49 4.20 9.16
CA GLU A 145 -13.09 4.15 10.51
C GLU A 145 -13.77 5.46 10.89
N ALA A 146 -14.95 5.37 11.50
CA ALA A 146 -15.83 6.51 11.74
C ALA A 146 -15.26 7.59 12.66
N ASP A 147 -14.39 7.22 13.57
CA ASP A 147 -13.77 8.07 14.59
C ASP A 147 -12.44 8.70 14.15
N SER A 148 -11.93 8.32 12.97
CA SER A 148 -10.72 8.94 12.41
C SER A 148 -10.97 10.37 11.95
N SER A 149 -10.08 11.29 12.35
CA SER A 149 -10.05 12.67 11.84
C SER A 149 -9.69 12.77 10.36
N SER A 150 -9.10 11.72 9.79
CA SER A 150 -8.68 11.65 8.38
C SER A 150 -9.62 10.77 7.54
N ARG A 151 -10.79 10.41 8.09
CA ARG A 151 -11.79 9.61 7.37
C ARG A 151 -12.12 10.26 6.03
N ILE A 152 -12.13 9.46 4.97
CA ILE A 152 -12.57 9.91 3.66
C ILE A 152 -14.06 10.18 3.70
N LEU A 153 -14.47 11.38 3.30
CA LEU A 153 -15.85 11.82 3.30
C LEU A 153 -16.76 10.80 2.61
N ASN A 154 -17.80 10.31 3.29
CA ASN A 154 -18.79 9.37 2.77
C ASN A 154 -18.23 8.01 2.28
N ILE A 155 -17.04 7.58 2.71
CA ILE A 155 -16.58 6.22 2.44
C ILE A 155 -17.37 5.20 3.26
N SER A 156 -17.66 4.06 2.63
CA SER A 156 -18.23 2.91 3.32
C SER A 156 -17.15 2.25 4.16
N GLU A 157 -17.38 2.27 5.48
CA GLU A 157 -16.43 1.81 6.50
C GLU A 157 -16.23 0.29 6.45
N ASP A 158 -17.31 -0.49 6.58
CA ASP A 158 -17.21 -1.95 6.60
C ASP A 158 -17.49 -2.59 5.25
N GLN A 159 -18.49 -2.11 4.53
CA GLN A 159 -18.93 -2.74 3.29
C GLN A 159 -18.08 -2.26 2.11
N TYR A 160 -17.49 -3.19 1.36
CA TYR A 160 -16.85 -2.89 0.09
C TYR A 160 -17.89 -2.39 -0.93
N VAL A 161 -17.68 -1.16 -1.42
CA VAL A 161 -18.48 -0.56 -2.48
C VAL A 161 -17.58 -0.38 -3.71
N SER A 162 -17.84 -1.15 -4.77
CA SER A 162 -16.98 -1.20 -5.96
C SER A 162 -16.75 0.15 -6.65
N SER A 163 -17.68 1.09 -6.51
CA SER A 163 -17.48 2.43 -7.09
C SER A 163 -16.60 3.35 -6.25
N GLN A 164 -16.28 2.98 -5.01
CA GLN A 164 -15.46 3.78 -4.08
C GLN A 164 -13.99 3.35 -4.09
N ILE A 165 -13.69 2.11 -4.48
CA ILE A 165 -12.34 1.54 -4.41
C ILE A 165 -11.90 1.10 -5.80
N TYR A 166 -10.69 1.49 -6.18
CA TYR A 166 -9.97 0.97 -7.32
C TYR A 166 -8.67 0.34 -6.84
N ALA A 167 -8.28 -0.80 -7.41
CA ALA A 167 -6.99 -1.41 -7.10
C ALA A 167 -6.40 -2.06 -8.35
N SER A 168 -5.12 -1.82 -8.60
CA SER A 168 -4.40 -2.48 -9.69
C SER A 168 -2.96 -2.80 -9.32
N ALA A 169 -2.43 -3.80 -10.01
CA ALA A 169 -1.04 -4.21 -9.96
C ALA A 169 -0.66 -4.83 -11.31
N PRO A 170 0.62 -4.82 -11.71
CA PRO A 170 1.09 -5.64 -12.81
C PRO A 170 0.74 -7.12 -12.54
N ASP A 171 0.45 -7.88 -13.59
CA ASP A 171 0.11 -9.31 -13.56
C ASP A 171 1.34 -10.18 -13.23
N GLN A 172 1.90 -9.93 -12.05
CA GLN A 172 3.06 -10.59 -11.48
C GLN A 172 2.65 -11.10 -10.09
N GLY A 173 2.88 -12.38 -9.80
CA GLY A 173 2.36 -13.04 -8.60
C GLY A 173 2.70 -12.30 -7.30
N ILE A 174 3.92 -11.78 -7.16
CA ILE A 174 4.33 -11.00 -5.97
C ILE A 174 3.54 -9.69 -5.79
N LEU A 175 3.26 -8.96 -6.88
CA LEU A 175 2.59 -7.66 -6.84
C LEU A 175 1.07 -7.83 -6.67
N LEU A 176 0.48 -8.81 -7.35
CA LEU A 176 -0.93 -9.18 -7.13
C LEU A 176 -1.18 -9.66 -5.70
N ASN A 177 -0.30 -10.50 -5.15
CA ASN A 177 -0.41 -10.97 -3.76
C ASN A 177 -0.20 -9.83 -2.76
N THR A 178 0.69 -8.87 -3.07
CA THR A 178 0.89 -7.66 -2.27
C THR A 178 -0.40 -6.84 -2.19
N ALA A 179 -1.00 -6.51 -3.33
CA ALA A 179 -2.25 -5.77 -3.38
C ALA A 179 -3.37 -6.54 -2.68
N THR A 180 -3.44 -7.86 -2.89
CA THR A 180 -4.45 -8.71 -2.24
C THR A 180 -4.33 -8.67 -0.71
N ALA A 181 -3.12 -8.85 -0.17
CA ALA A 181 -2.88 -8.81 1.27
C ALA A 181 -3.18 -7.41 1.87
N PHE A 182 -2.80 -6.34 1.17
CA PHE A 182 -3.17 -4.98 1.57
C PHE A 182 -4.70 -4.81 1.62
N LEU A 183 -5.42 -5.24 0.58
CA LEU A 183 -6.87 -5.12 0.51
C LEU A 183 -7.58 -5.97 1.58
N GLN A 184 -7.00 -7.10 1.98
CA GLN A 184 -7.45 -7.88 3.13
C GLN A 184 -7.34 -7.10 4.44
N GLY A 185 -6.31 -6.27 4.60
CA GLY A 185 -6.18 -5.36 5.73
C GLY A 185 -7.17 -4.18 5.67
N LEU A 186 -7.40 -3.64 4.47
CA LEU A 186 -8.29 -2.50 4.23
C LEU A 186 -9.78 -2.86 4.46
N TYR A 187 -10.21 -4.01 3.94
CA TYR A 187 -11.55 -4.58 4.10
C TYR A 187 -11.45 -6.01 4.69
N PRO A 188 -11.25 -6.12 6.02
CA PRO A 188 -11.05 -7.41 6.67
C PRO A 188 -12.33 -8.25 6.76
N PRO A 189 -12.20 -9.54 7.15
CA PRO A 189 -13.35 -10.41 7.42
C PRO A 189 -14.37 -9.80 8.38
N LEU A 190 -15.65 -9.84 7.99
CA LEU A 190 -16.70 -9.07 8.65
C LEU A 190 -17.34 -9.74 9.86
N VAL A 191 -17.21 -11.05 10.07
CA VAL A 191 -17.95 -11.73 11.17
C VAL A 191 -17.62 -11.14 12.55
N GLY A 192 -16.36 -10.77 12.80
CA GLY A 192 -15.93 -10.14 14.04
C GLY A 192 -16.11 -8.61 14.10
N LEU A 193 -16.47 -7.99 12.97
CA LEU A 193 -16.51 -6.54 12.79
C LEU A 193 -17.95 -6.04 12.58
N ASN A 194 -18.65 -6.63 11.62
CA ASN A 194 -20.04 -6.33 11.27
C ASN A 194 -20.78 -7.56 10.72
N ALA A 195 -21.33 -8.37 11.63
CA ALA A 195 -22.02 -9.62 11.30
C ALA A 195 -23.25 -9.43 10.38
N GLN A 196 -23.86 -8.25 10.37
CA GLN A 196 -25.01 -7.94 9.51
C GLN A 196 -24.59 -7.78 8.05
N VAL A 197 -23.44 -7.16 7.78
CA VAL A 197 -22.88 -7.09 6.42
C VAL A 197 -22.25 -8.42 6.00
N ALA A 198 -21.68 -9.16 6.97
CA ALA A 198 -21.04 -10.46 6.73
C ALA A 198 -21.98 -11.55 6.17
N SER A 199 -23.29 -11.37 6.34
CA SER A 199 -24.27 -12.42 6.15
C SER A 199 -25.52 -11.98 5.39
N SER A 200 -26.17 -12.95 4.76
CA SER A 200 -27.44 -12.75 4.04
C SER A 200 -28.50 -13.71 4.59
N THR A 201 -29.71 -13.20 4.80
CA THR A 201 -30.85 -14.04 5.20
C THR A 201 -31.50 -14.63 3.96
N LEU A 202 -31.63 -15.97 3.95
CA LEU A 202 -32.28 -16.72 2.88
C LEU A 202 -33.80 -16.79 3.10
N ASN A 203 -34.56 -17.08 2.04
CA ASN A 203 -36.03 -17.14 2.09
C ASN A 203 -36.60 -18.20 3.07
N ASN A 204 -35.80 -19.20 3.45
CA ASN A 204 -36.15 -20.21 4.45
C ASN A 204 -35.84 -19.78 5.90
N GLY A 205 -35.37 -18.54 6.10
CA GLY A 205 -34.98 -17.99 7.39
C GLY A 205 -33.57 -18.36 7.87
N SER A 206 -32.81 -19.20 7.15
CA SER A 206 -31.42 -19.48 7.49
C SER A 206 -30.49 -18.37 7.04
N THR A 207 -29.34 -18.23 7.70
CA THR A 207 -28.32 -17.23 7.36
C THR A 207 -27.17 -17.87 6.59
N SER A 208 -26.70 -17.21 5.53
CA SER A 208 -25.51 -17.59 4.77
C SER A 208 -24.42 -16.54 4.96
N THR A 209 -23.22 -16.96 5.37
CA THR A 209 -22.06 -16.10 5.58
C THR A 209 -21.03 -16.38 4.50
N SER A 210 -20.39 -15.33 3.96
CA SER A 210 -19.31 -15.52 2.98
C SER A 210 -18.14 -16.32 3.59
N PRO A 211 -17.36 -17.05 2.78
CA PRO A 211 -16.18 -17.79 3.25
C PRO A 211 -15.17 -16.92 4.00
N LEU A 212 -14.21 -17.55 4.68
CA LEU A 212 -13.14 -16.88 5.43
C LEU A 212 -13.70 -15.85 6.43
N ASN A 213 -14.72 -16.24 7.20
CA ASN A 213 -15.38 -15.40 8.22
C ASN A 213 -15.98 -14.11 7.67
N GLY A 214 -16.69 -14.19 6.54
CA GLY A 214 -17.36 -13.02 5.94
C GLY A 214 -16.40 -12.15 5.13
N TYR A 215 -15.39 -12.74 4.51
CA TYR A 215 -14.44 -12.02 3.66
C TYR A 215 -15.13 -11.39 2.44
N GLN A 216 -14.67 -10.21 2.07
CA GLN A 216 -15.17 -9.43 0.94
C GLN A 216 -14.19 -9.47 -0.23
N TYR A 217 -14.70 -9.76 -1.42
CA TYR A 217 -13.87 -9.85 -2.62
C TYR A 217 -13.73 -8.47 -3.27
N VAL A 218 -12.76 -7.69 -2.80
CA VAL A 218 -12.38 -6.42 -3.44
C VAL A 218 -11.81 -6.71 -4.83
N LEU A 219 -12.25 -5.95 -5.84
CA LEU A 219 -11.79 -6.13 -7.22
C LEU A 219 -10.36 -5.61 -7.36
N LEU A 220 -9.45 -6.51 -7.77
CA LEU A 220 -8.07 -6.19 -8.11
C LEU A 220 -7.86 -6.40 -9.62
N HIS A 221 -7.42 -5.36 -10.30
CA HIS A 221 -7.07 -5.40 -11.72
C HIS A 221 -5.62 -5.82 -11.90
N GLY A 222 -5.40 -6.96 -12.56
CA GLY A 222 -4.08 -7.40 -12.99
C GLY A 222 -3.75 -6.86 -14.37
N GLU A 223 -2.74 -6.01 -14.46
CA GLU A 223 -2.32 -5.40 -15.72
C GLU A 223 -1.33 -6.31 -16.43
N ASN A 224 -1.77 -6.91 -17.54
CA ASN A 224 -0.93 -7.79 -18.33
C ASN A 224 0.25 -7.02 -18.92
N SER A 225 1.42 -7.65 -19.01
CA SER A 225 2.64 -7.02 -19.56
C SER A 225 2.50 -6.53 -21.01
N ASN A 226 1.53 -7.07 -21.77
CA ASN A 226 1.22 -6.64 -23.14
C ASN A 226 0.07 -5.63 -23.22
N SER A 227 -0.50 -5.23 -22.08
CA SER A 227 -1.48 -4.15 -21.99
C SER A 227 -0.75 -2.80 -21.94
N PRO A 228 -1.21 -1.78 -22.67
CA PRO A 228 -0.67 -0.43 -22.50
C PRO A 228 -0.85 0.09 -21.07
N ASP A 229 -1.83 -0.41 -20.31
CA ASP A 229 -2.10 0.05 -18.94
C ASP A 229 -1.02 -0.38 -17.93
N THR A 230 -0.18 -1.37 -18.27
CA THR A 230 0.92 -1.79 -17.39
C THR A 230 1.96 -0.69 -17.18
N ILE A 231 2.13 0.22 -18.15
CA ILE A 231 3.21 1.23 -18.11
C ILE A 231 2.98 2.25 -16.99
N TRP A 232 1.73 2.43 -16.54
CA TRP A 232 1.37 3.37 -15.47
C TRP A 232 1.87 2.94 -14.09
N ILE A 233 2.25 1.68 -13.93
CA ILE A 233 2.86 1.14 -12.70
C ILE A 233 4.29 0.65 -12.96
N LYS A 234 4.54 0.09 -14.15
CA LYS A 234 5.76 -0.63 -14.53
C LYS A 234 6.32 -0.09 -15.86
N GLY A 235 6.55 1.23 -15.92
CA GLY A 235 6.98 1.90 -17.16
C GLY A 235 8.42 1.63 -17.60
N ASP A 236 9.21 0.97 -16.75
CA ASP A 236 10.59 0.51 -17.00
C ASP A 236 10.62 -0.75 -17.86
N ASP A 237 9.63 -1.64 -17.66
CA ASP A 237 9.54 -2.92 -18.35
C ASP A 237 9.34 -2.69 -19.85
N GLY A 238 10.15 -3.35 -20.68
CA GLY A 238 10.07 -3.21 -22.13
C GLY A 238 10.53 -1.86 -22.66
N CYS A 239 11.33 -1.10 -21.91
CA CYS A 239 11.88 0.19 -22.33
C CYS A 239 13.38 0.14 -22.67
N PRO A 240 13.77 -0.02 -23.96
CA PRO A 240 15.17 -0.01 -24.39
C PRO A 240 15.97 1.23 -23.98
N THR A 241 15.35 2.42 -24.01
CA THR A 241 15.99 3.67 -23.56
C THR A 241 16.38 3.62 -22.08
N ASN A 242 15.49 3.13 -21.21
CA ASN A 242 15.78 2.94 -19.79
C ASN A 242 16.91 1.91 -19.57
N ALA A 243 16.91 0.80 -20.32
CA ALA A 243 17.98 -0.19 -20.28
C ALA A 243 19.34 0.38 -20.72
N LYS A 244 19.37 1.32 -21.68
CA LYS A 244 20.59 2.04 -22.05
C LYS A 244 21.07 2.97 -20.93
N ALA A 245 20.15 3.67 -20.25
CA ALA A 245 20.48 4.51 -19.10
C ALA A 245 21.11 3.69 -17.97
N TYR A 246 20.57 2.50 -17.69
CA TYR A 246 21.16 1.53 -16.76
C TYR A 246 22.62 1.19 -17.12
N LYS A 247 22.89 0.85 -18.39
CA LYS A 247 24.25 0.57 -18.87
C LYS A 247 25.18 1.78 -18.86
N ALA A 248 24.64 2.98 -19.05
CA ALA A 248 25.41 4.21 -18.94
C ALA A 248 25.86 4.47 -17.49
N PHE A 249 25.04 4.13 -16.48
CA PHE A 249 25.45 4.22 -15.08
C PHE A 249 26.55 3.21 -14.74
N GLU A 250 26.44 1.95 -15.19
CA GLU A 250 27.52 0.96 -15.02
C GLU A 250 28.87 1.45 -15.61
N ALA A 251 28.83 2.23 -16.70
CA ALA A 251 30.02 2.78 -17.35
C ALA A 251 30.55 4.09 -16.71
N SER A 252 29.85 4.65 -15.72
CA SER A 252 30.20 5.93 -15.11
C SER A 252 31.42 5.84 -14.18
N GLU A 253 32.12 6.97 -14.01
CA GLU A 253 33.25 7.08 -13.08
C GLU A 253 32.82 6.79 -11.63
N GLU A 254 31.64 7.26 -11.21
CA GLU A 254 31.08 6.97 -9.89
C GLU A 254 30.97 5.47 -9.66
N PHE A 255 30.37 4.74 -10.59
CA PHE A 255 30.18 3.31 -10.48
C PHE A 255 31.51 2.55 -10.45
N GLN A 256 32.45 2.89 -11.35
CA GLN A 256 33.77 2.24 -11.41
C GLN A 256 34.62 2.53 -10.16
N THR A 257 34.49 3.74 -9.59
CA THR A 257 35.14 4.12 -8.33
C THR A 257 34.62 3.25 -7.19
N ARG A 258 33.30 3.12 -7.02
CA ARG A 258 32.70 2.25 -6.00
C ARG A 258 33.10 0.78 -6.17
N VAL A 259 33.15 0.27 -7.39
CA VAL A 259 33.65 -1.09 -7.69
C VAL A 259 35.07 -1.30 -7.18
N THR A 260 35.93 -0.29 -7.35
CA THR A 260 37.34 -0.37 -6.93
C THR A 260 37.48 -0.25 -5.42
N GLU A 261 36.82 0.73 -4.81
CA GLU A 261 36.95 1.04 -3.37
C GLU A 261 36.34 -0.03 -2.46
N THR A 262 35.28 -0.72 -2.91
CA THR A 262 34.55 -1.72 -2.11
C THR A 262 34.96 -3.16 -2.41
N LYS A 263 35.97 -3.36 -3.28
CA LYS A 263 36.37 -4.69 -3.75
C LYS A 263 36.71 -5.65 -2.61
N ASP A 264 37.54 -5.21 -1.66
CA ASP A 264 37.97 -6.07 -0.56
C ASP A 264 36.82 -6.35 0.42
N PHE A 265 35.94 -5.37 0.62
CA PHE A 265 34.73 -5.53 1.44
C PHE A 265 33.79 -6.59 0.86
N TYR A 266 33.47 -6.53 -0.44
CA TYR A 266 32.64 -7.58 -1.02
C TYR A 266 33.34 -8.95 -1.02
N GLY A 267 34.65 -8.97 -1.28
CA GLY A 267 35.45 -10.19 -1.29
C GLY A 267 35.38 -10.98 0.02
N SER A 268 35.23 -10.32 1.18
CA SER A 268 35.14 -11.01 2.48
C SER A 268 33.85 -11.79 2.69
N PHE A 269 32.82 -11.59 1.87
CA PHE A 269 31.55 -12.32 1.98
C PHE A 269 31.44 -13.54 1.06
N TYR A 270 32.51 -13.92 0.34
CA TYR A 270 32.44 -15.09 -0.53
C TYR A 270 32.07 -16.36 0.24
N ASP A 271 32.74 -16.62 1.37
CA ASP A 271 32.46 -17.79 2.22
C ASP A 271 31.02 -17.80 2.76
N VAL A 272 30.38 -16.62 2.88
CA VAL A 272 28.97 -16.50 3.29
C VAL A 272 28.02 -16.95 2.16
N LEU A 273 28.39 -16.69 0.91
CA LEU A 273 27.56 -16.92 -0.28
C LEU A 273 28.05 -18.09 -1.15
N GLU A 274 29.10 -18.82 -0.77
CA GLU A 274 29.70 -19.90 -1.57
C GLU A 274 28.71 -21.02 -1.92
N SER A 275 27.67 -21.20 -1.09
CA SER A 275 26.61 -22.19 -1.33
C SER A 275 25.57 -21.77 -2.36
N VAL A 276 25.58 -20.49 -2.79
CA VAL A 276 24.73 -20.00 -3.88
C VAL A 276 25.34 -20.52 -5.19
N TYR A 277 24.62 -21.40 -5.88
CA TYR A 277 25.20 -22.34 -6.86
C TYR A 277 25.95 -21.70 -8.04
N ASP A 278 25.61 -20.47 -8.41
CA ASP A 278 26.16 -19.70 -9.53
C ASP A 278 27.01 -18.50 -9.09
N TYR A 279 27.21 -18.30 -7.79
CA TYR A 279 28.16 -17.32 -7.27
C TYR A 279 29.60 -17.84 -7.26
N LYS A 280 30.51 -16.99 -7.72
CA LYS A 280 31.96 -17.21 -7.71
C LYS A 280 32.65 -16.01 -7.07
N PRO A 281 33.94 -16.12 -6.69
CA PRO A 281 34.67 -14.99 -6.11
C PRO A 281 34.64 -13.74 -6.98
N GLU A 282 34.61 -13.89 -8.31
CA GLU A 282 34.57 -12.75 -9.25
C GLU A 282 33.22 -12.01 -9.23
N ASN A 283 32.16 -12.62 -8.71
CA ASN A 283 30.86 -11.98 -8.54
C ASN A 283 30.81 -11.07 -7.31
N MET A 284 31.73 -11.22 -6.35
CA MET A 284 31.76 -10.45 -5.11
C MET A 284 32.27 -9.03 -5.33
N THR A 285 31.45 -8.19 -5.95
CA THR A 285 31.77 -6.80 -6.29
C THR A 285 30.52 -5.92 -6.22
N TYR A 286 30.73 -4.60 -6.18
CA TYR A 286 29.65 -3.60 -6.25
C TYR A 286 28.73 -3.75 -7.47
N LYS A 287 29.18 -4.42 -8.54
CA LYS A 287 28.32 -4.72 -9.70
C LYS A 287 27.08 -5.53 -9.32
N ASN A 288 27.18 -6.33 -8.25
CA ASN A 288 26.12 -7.14 -7.71
C ASN A 288 25.68 -6.64 -6.33
N ALA A 289 25.84 -5.34 -6.04
CA ALA A 289 25.58 -4.76 -4.72
C ALA A 289 24.19 -5.12 -4.17
N TYR A 290 23.14 -4.92 -4.97
CA TYR A 290 21.77 -5.29 -4.58
C TYR A 290 21.59 -6.80 -4.41
N ASP A 291 22.10 -7.60 -5.35
CA ASP A 291 21.93 -9.05 -5.34
C ASP A 291 22.61 -9.72 -4.14
N ILE A 292 23.83 -9.28 -3.80
CA ILE A 292 24.57 -9.71 -2.60
C ILE A 292 23.81 -9.30 -1.33
N PHE A 293 23.39 -8.04 -1.23
CA PHE A 293 22.60 -7.57 -0.09
C PHE A 293 21.29 -8.38 0.05
N ASP A 294 20.59 -8.62 -1.05
CA ASP A 294 19.32 -9.34 -1.06
C ASP A 294 19.48 -10.81 -0.63
N LEU A 295 20.49 -11.50 -1.15
CA LEU A 295 20.82 -12.86 -0.75
C LEU A 295 21.11 -12.95 0.75
N VAL A 296 21.94 -12.05 1.29
CA VAL A 296 22.28 -12.02 2.71
C VAL A 296 21.06 -11.67 3.55
N ASN A 297 20.32 -10.61 3.20
CA ASN A 297 19.16 -10.13 3.94
C ASN A 297 18.05 -11.19 4.02
N VAL A 298 17.66 -11.77 2.87
CA VAL A 298 16.61 -12.80 2.84
C VAL A 298 17.06 -14.05 3.60
N ALA A 299 18.32 -14.47 3.45
CA ALA A 299 18.84 -15.63 4.18
C ALA A 299 18.87 -15.39 5.70
N ARG A 300 19.19 -14.17 6.16
CA ARG A 300 19.12 -13.80 7.58
C ARG A 300 17.71 -13.87 8.15
N ILE A 301 16.68 -13.57 7.35
CA ILE A 301 15.27 -13.63 7.78
C ILE A 301 14.75 -15.07 7.78
N HIS A 302 15.02 -15.83 6.71
CA HIS A 302 14.30 -17.10 6.43
C HIS A 302 15.14 -18.36 6.51
N ASN A 303 16.47 -18.28 6.62
CA ASN A 303 17.36 -19.44 6.57
C ASN A 303 18.21 -19.55 7.85
N SER A 304 17.69 -20.33 8.81
CA SER A 304 18.32 -20.51 10.12
C SER A 304 19.70 -21.19 10.06
N THR A 305 20.02 -21.91 8.99
CA THR A 305 21.29 -22.62 8.80
C THR A 305 22.26 -21.90 7.88
N SER A 306 21.89 -20.73 7.33
CA SER A 306 22.77 -19.95 6.45
C SER A 306 23.90 -19.25 7.23
N LEU A 307 25.08 -19.21 6.62
CA LEU A 307 26.21 -18.42 7.10
C LEU A 307 25.96 -16.91 7.03
N ALA A 308 24.92 -16.46 6.30
CA ALA A 308 24.51 -15.05 6.27
C ALA A 308 24.15 -14.51 7.66
N ARG A 309 23.80 -15.39 8.61
CA ARG A 309 23.55 -15.02 10.01
C ARG A 309 24.81 -14.62 10.78
N ASN A 310 26.00 -14.92 10.26
CA ASN A 310 27.27 -14.48 10.83
C ASN A 310 27.67 -13.08 10.34
N VAL A 311 27.00 -12.55 9.31
CA VAL A 311 27.19 -11.16 8.88
C VAL A 311 26.66 -10.24 9.97
N THR A 312 27.54 -9.40 10.50
CA THR A 312 27.23 -8.45 11.58
C THR A 312 26.20 -7.40 11.13
N ASP A 313 25.61 -6.69 12.08
CA ASP A 313 24.65 -5.63 11.76
C ASP A 313 25.33 -4.44 11.07
N GLU A 314 26.58 -4.13 11.43
CA GLU A 314 27.39 -3.11 10.77
C GLU A 314 27.73 -3.49 9.31
N GLU A 315 28.10 -4.74 9.07
CA GLU A 315 28.35 -5.25 7.71
C GLU A 315 27.08 -5.29 6.88
N LEU A 316 25.95 -5.73 7.45
CA LEU A 316 24.66 -5.70 6.74
C LEU A 316 24.23 -4.27 6.42
N PHE A 317 24.43 -3.33 7.35
CA PHE A 317 24.17 -1.92 7.11
C PHE A 317 25.04 -1.39 5.96
N GLN A 318 26.33 -1.71 5.92
CA GLN A 318 27.20 -1.31 4.82
C GLN A 318 26.81 -1.97 3.47
N LEU A 319 26.43 -3.26 3.47
CA LEU A 319 25.88 -3.93 2.28
C LEU A 319 24.60 -3.23 1.80
N ARG A 320 23.70 -2.87 2.73
CA ARG A 320 22.48 -2.11 2.44
C ARG A 320 22.80 -0.75 1.85
N THR A 321 23.68 0.04 2.46
CA THR A 321 24.05 1.38 1.97
C THR A 321 24.65 1.31 0.55
N LEU A 322 25.45 0.29 0.26
CA LEU A 322 25.99 0.10 -1.09
C LEU A 322 24.90 -0.32 -2.09
N ALA A 323 23.98 -1.21 -1.69
CA ALA A 323 22.82 -1.56 -2.49
C ALA A 323 21.90 -0.35 -2.76
N ASP A 324 21.61 0.45 -1.74
CA ASP A 324 20.85 1.70 -1.85
C ASP A 324 21.46 2.60 -2.90
N SER A 325 22.78 2.82 -2.82
CA SER A 325 23.47 3.67 -3.77
C SER A 325 23.51 3.13 -5.21
N ALA A 326 23.56 1.81 -5.38
CA ALA A 326 23.51 1.19 -6.70
C ALA A 326 22.12 1.34 -7.31
N GLU A 327 21.09 0.97 -6.56
CA GLU A 327 19.69 1.05 -7.02
C GLU A 327 19.26 2.50 -7.24
N PHE A 328 19.74 3.46 -6.45
CA PHE A 328 19.45 4.87 -6.69
C PHE A 328 20.06 5.34 -8.01
N GLY A 329 21.34 5.03 -8.26
CA GLY A 329 22.01 5.40 -9.51
C GLY A 329 21.42 4.75 -10.76
N TYR A 330 20.80 3.57 -10.63
CA TYR A 330 20.04 2.94 -11.71
C TYR A 330 18.71 3.62 -12.00
N ASN A 331 18.03 4.14 -10.97
CA ASN A 331 16.65 4.61 -11.07
C ASN A 331 16.51 6.14 -11.15
N PHE A 332 17.56 6.89 -10.82
CA PHE A 332 17.54 8.34 -10.93
C PHE A 332 18.91 8.93 -11.23
N ASN A 333 18.95 9.78 -12.27
CA ASN A 333 20.04 10.68 -12.53
C ASN A 333 19.52 11.94 -13.24
N ALA A 334 19.65 13.10 -12.59
CA ALA A 334 19.15 14.37 -13.12
C ALA A 334 19.74 14.75 -14.50
N SER A 335 20.95 14.29 -14.80
CA SER A 335 21.61 14.51 -16.11
C SER A 335 21.23 13.46 -17.16
N LYS A 336 20.51 12.42 -16.78
CA LYS A 336 20.05 11.31 -17.63
C LYS A 336 18.55 11.06 -17.40
N PRO A 337 17.67 11.94 -17.92
CA PRO A 337 16.23 11.87 -17.66
C PRO A 337 15.57 10.56 -18.11
N ASP A 338 16.24 9.79 -18.97
CA ASP A 338 15.86 8.46 -19.43
C ASP A 338 15.89 7.38 -18.34
N SER A 339 16.61 7.61 -17.23
CA SER A 339 16.61 6.71 -16.05
C SER A 339 15.29 6.75 -15.26
N THR A 340 14.42 7.72 -15.55
CA THR A 340 13.23 8.01 -14.74
C THR A 340 11.90 7.68 -15.42
N ILE A 341 11.93 6.93 -16.53
CA ILE A 341 10.73 6.66 -17.34
C ILE A 341 9.56 6.13 -16.51
N HIS A 342 9.81 5.18 -15.61
CA HIS A 342 8.77 4.59 -14.78
C HIS A 342 8.18 5.56 -13.74
N ALA A 343 8.96 6.51 -13.23
CA ALA A 343 8.42 7.58 -12.39
C ALA A 343 7.57 8.57 -13.19
N LYS A 344 7.96 8.86 -14.44
CA LYS A 344 7.19 9.73 -15.34
C LYS A 344 5.85 9.12 -15.72
N THR A 345 5.78 7.81 -15.97
CA THR A 345 4.50 7.14 -16.23
C THR A 345 3.68 6.95 -14.96
N LEU A 346 4.31 6.67 -13.81
CA LEU A 346 3.60 6.62 -12.54
C LEU A 346 2.99 7.98 -12.18
N ALA A 347 3.68 9.09 -12.48
CA ALA A 347 3.14 10.43 -12.29
C ALA A 347 1.84 10.63 -13.09
N ALA A 348 1.78 10.16 -14.34
CA ALA A 348 0.54 10.15 -15.12
C ALA A 348 -0.54 9.26 -14.48
N GLY A 349 -0.17 8.07 -14.01
CA GLY A 349 -1.08 7.13 -13.34
C GLY A 349 -1.72 7.70 -12.07
N ILE A 350 -0.91 8.31 -11.20
CA ILE A 350 -1.38 8.99 -9.97
C ILE A 350 -2.33 10.13 -10.33
N LEU A 351 -1.93 10.97 -11.28
CA LEU A 351 -2.75 12.10 -11.72
C LEU A 351 -4.10 11.63 -12.29
N ALA A 352 -4.11 10.56 -13.08
CA ALA A 352 -5.32 9.98 -13.64
C ALA A 352 -6.29 9.50 -12.55
N GLN A 353 -5.77 8.81 -11.52
CA GLN A 353 -6.59 8.32 -10.40
C GLN A 353 -7.17 9.47 -9.56
N LEU A 354 -6.36 10.47 -9.21
CA LEU A 354 -6.85 11.66 -8.49
C LEU A 354 -7.89 12.43 -9.32
N ASN A 355 -7.65 12.59 -10.63
CA ASN A 355 -8.58 13.24 -11.52
C ASN A 355 -9.90 12.46 -11.64
N GLN A 356 -9.87 11.13 -11.54
CA GLN A 356 -11.09 10.32 -11.50
C GLN A 356 -11.90 10.57 -10.21
N THR A 357 -11.24 10.74 -9.06
CA THR A 357 -11.90 11.20 -7.83
C THR A 357 -12.53 12.58 -8.03
N VAL A 358 -11.81 13.53 -8.62
CA VAL A 358 -12.30 14.89 -8.88
C VAL A 358 -13.50 14.90 -9.85
N ALA A 359 -13.34 14.28 -11.02
CA ALA A 359 -14.36 14.23 -12.06
C ALA A 359 -15.64 13.50 -11.61
N SER A 360 -15.49 12.49 -10.74
CA SER A 360 -16.61 11.76 -10.16
C SER A 360 -17.20 12.43 -8.90
N LYS A 361 -16.70 13.60 -8.51
CA LYS A 361 -17.10 14.35 -7.30
C LYS A 361 -17.01 13.50 -6.03
N GLY A 362 -15.89 12.79 -5.89
CA GLY A 362 -15.62 11.92 -4.75
C GLY A 362 -16.41 10.61 -4.74
N LYS A 363 -16.88 10.12 -5.90
CA LYS A 363 -17.48 8.77 -5.99
C LYS A 363 -16.40 7.71 -5.82
N LEU A 364 -15.30 7.82 -6.57
CA LEU A 364 -14.05 7.10 -6.31
C LEU A 364 -13.36 7.76 -5.12
N LYS A 365 -12.92 6.95 -4.15
CA LYS A 365 -12.40 7.41 -2.86
C LYS A 365 -11.01 6.90 -2.56
N PHE A 366 -10.73 5.66 -2.92
CA PHE A 366 -9.45 5.03 -2.62
C PHE A 366 -8.93 4.31 -3.87
N SER A 367 -7.73 4.63 -4.29
CA SER A 367 -7.03 3.91 -5.34
C SER A 367 -5.75 3.28 -4.80
N LEU A 368 -5.57 1.97 -4.97
CA LEU A 368 -4.35 1.25 -4.66
C LEU A 368 -3.61 0.87 -5.95
N LEU A 369 -2.34 1.22 -6.04
CA LEU A 369 -1.42 0.78 -7.09
C LEU A 369 -0.29 0.00 -6.42
N ALA A 370 -0.12 -1.29 -6.71
CA ALA A 370 0.99 -2.07 -6.16
C ALA A 370 2.12 -2.23 -7.18
N GLY A 371 3.33 -1.82 -6.79
CA GLY A 371 4.52 -1.84 -7.63
C GLY A 371 5.79 -2.16 -6.84
N SER A 372 6.92 -1.70 -7.36
CA SER A 372 8.25 -2.07 -6.88
C SER A 372 9.03 -0.86 -6.39
N TYR A 373 10.14 -1.14 -5.68
CA TYR A 373 10.93 -0.13 -4.98
C TYR A 373 11.66 0.83 -5.94
N ASP A 374 12.03 0.36 -7.13
CA ASP A 374 12.69 1.15 -8.18
C ASP A 374 11.82 2.37 -8.53
N THR A 375 10.50 2.16 -8.61
CA THR A 375 9.55 3.21 -8.92
C THR A 375 9.48 4.30 -7.84
N PHE A 376 9.59 3.92 -6.57
CA PHE A 376 9.70 4.89 -5.48
C PHE A 376 10.97 5.73 -5.63
N MET A 377 12.13 5.09 -5.78
CA MET A 377 13.43 5.79 -5.82
C MET A 377 13.48 6.80 -6.97
N SER A 378 12.98 6.40 -8.13
CA SER A 378 12.89 7.32 -9.27
C SER A 378 11.88 8.44 -9.06
N PHE A 379 10.73 8.13 -8.45
CA PHE A 379 9.73 9.14 -8.13
C PHE A 379 10.27 10.16 -7.13
N PHE A 380 11.02 9.74 -6.11
CA PHE A 380 11.65 10.63 -5.14
C PHE A 380 12.60 11.62 -5.80
N GLY A 381 13.45 11.14 -6.71
CA GLY A 381 14.32 12.02 -7.48
C GLY A 381 13.55 12.94 -8.43
N LEU A 382 12.56 12.42 -9.16
CA LEU A 382 11.75 13.19 -10.12
C LEU A 382 10.94 14.31 -9.47
N THR A 383 10.58 14.15 -8.20
CA THR A 383 9.74 15.09 -7.45
C THR A 383 10.49 15.92 -6.41
N ASP A 384 11.82 15.94 -6.51
CA ASP A 384 12.72 16.73 -5.66
C ASP A 384 12.69 16.37 -4.16
N LEU A 385 12.13 15.21 -3.79
CA LEU A 385 12.09 14.72 -2.39
C LEU A 385 13.49 14.45 -1.85
N ILE A 386 14.43 14.07 -2.72
CA ILE A 386 15.85 13.90 -2.37
C ILE A 386 16.52 15.18 -1.87
N THR A 387 15.90 16.36 -2.08
CA THR A 387 16.40 17.64 -1.55
C THR A 387 15.91 17.92 -0.13
N ILE A 388 14.95 17.13 0.35
CA ILE A 388 14.28 17.29 1.64
C ILE A 388 14.95 16.44 2.74
N SER A 389 15.33 15.21 2.43
CA SER A 389 16.01 14.29 3.36
C SER A 389 16.88 13.29 2.59
N ASP A 390 18.01 12.90 3.19
CA ASP A 390 18.86 11.82 2.71
C ASP A 390 18.14 10.45 2.72
N ASP A 391 17.05 10.31 3.49
CA ASP A 391 16.24 9.09 3.55
C ASP A 391 15.62 8.71 2.20
N PHE A 392 15.47 9.68 1.28
CA PHE A 392 14.93 9.45 -0.06
C PHE A 392 15.96 8.90 -1.06
N TYR A 393 17.21 8.68 -0.65
CA TYR A 393 18.21 7.97 -1.46
C TYR A 393 18.21 6.46 -1.21
N GLY A 394 17.65 6.01 -0.08
CA GLY A 394 17.61 4.61 0.30
C GLY A 394 16.57 3.80 -0.48
N LEU A 395 16.79 2.50 -0.58
CA LEU A 395 15.70 1.57 -0.91
C LEU A 395 14.57 1.79 0.11
N PRO A 396 13.32 1.95 -0.31
CA PRO A 396 12.21 1.84 0.62
C PRO A 396 12.23 0.47 1.29
N ASP A 397 11.85 0.37 2.56
CA ASP A 397 11.71 -0.89 3.28
C ASP A 397 10.48 -1.70 2.81
N TYR A 398 10.35 -2.95 3.27
CA TYR A 398 9.25 -3.82 2.80
C TYR A 398 7.90 -3.27 3.24
N ALA A 399 6.93 -3.31 2.33
CA ALA A 399 5.60 -2.71 2.49
C ALA A 399 5.58 -1.18 2.68
N SER A 400 6.64 -0.46 2.26
CA SER A 400 6.58 1.01 2.17
C SER A 400 5.47 1.48 1.25
N THR A 401 4.86 2.61 1.60
CA THR A 401 3.81 3.24 0.81
C THR A 401 4.03 4.73 0.65
N MET A 402 3.62 5.25 -0.50
CA MET A 402 3.40 6.68 -0.67
C MET A 402 1.93 6.94 -0.98
N ALA A 403 1.39 8.03 -0.46
CA ALA A 403 0.00 8.39 -0.63
C ALA A 403 -0.18 9.86 -1.04
N PHE A 404 -1.22 10.10 -1.82
CA PHE A 404 -1.63 11.42 -2.29
C PHE A 404 -3.06 11.65 -1.81
N GLU A 405 -3.22 12.46 -0.77
CA GLU A 405 -4.54 12.83 -0.26
C GLU A 405 -5.08 14.03 -1.03
N LEU A 406 -6.33 13.96 -1.47
CA LEU A 406 -7.09 15.10 -1.99
C LEU A 406 -7.90 15.70 -0.85
N VAL A 407 -7.55 16.90 -0.41
CA VAL A 407 -8.07 17.54 0.81
C VAL A 407 -8.70 18.90 0.54
N SER A 408 -9.57 19.33 1.44
CA SER A 408 -10.06 20.71 1.54
C SER A 408 -10.15 21.14 2.99
N ASP A 409 -10.49 22.40 3.23
CA ASP A 409 -10.96 22.85 4.54
C ASP A 409 -12.23 22.09 4.96
N ASN A 410 -12.56 22.12 6.26
CA ASN A 410 -13.66 21.38 6.87
C ASN A 410 -14.99 21.55 6.11
N THR A 411 -15.43 20.47 5.46
CA THR A 411 -16.67 20.43 4.68
C THR A 411 -17.32 19.05 4.77
N THR A 412 -18.64 19.00 4.56
CA THR A 412 -19.40 17.75 4.51
C THR A 412 -19.80 17.36 3.09
N VAL A 413 -19.38 18.14 2.10
CA VAL A 413 -19.67 17.94 0.67
C VAL A 413 -18.41 18.12 -0.17
N PHE A 414 -18.37 17.45 -1.32
CA PHE A 414 -17.30 17.65 -2.29
C PHE A 414 -17.32 19.10 -2.79
N PRO A 415 -16.16 19.80 -2.87
CA PRO A 415 -16.13 21.22 -3.22
C PRO A 415 -16.70 21.52 -4.60
N ALA A 416 -17.42 22.65 -4.70
CA ALA A 416 -17.96 23.12 -5.96
C ALA A 416 -16.90 23.83 -6.80
N ASN A 417 -15.97 24.56 -6.16
CA ASN A 417 -14.85 25.23 -6.82
C ASN A 417 -13.55 24.46 -6.55
N VAL A 418 -13.36 23.38 -7.32
CA VAL A 418 -12.19 22.49 -7.21
C VAL A 418 -10.87 23.24 -7.21
N ASP A 419 -10.72 24.25 -8.07
CA ASP A 419 -9.45 24.95 -8.23
C ASP A 419 -9.06 25.81 -7.03
N ALA A 420 -10.06 26.34 -6.31
CA ALA A 420 -9.85 27.18 -5.13
C ALA A 420 -9.81 26.36 -3.83
N ASP A 421 -10.60 25.28 -3.76
CA ASP A 421 -10.92 24.61 -2.50
C ASP A 421 -10.16 23.29 -2.32
N LEU A 422 -9.70 22.65 -3.40
CA LEU A 422 -8.96 21.38 -3.31
C LEU A 422 -7.46 21.60 -3.30
N ARG A 423 -6.81 20.81 -2.44
CA ARG A 423 -5.36 20.72 -2.30
C ARG A 423 -4.93 19.25 -2.32
N VAL A 424 -3.68 19.00 -2.64
CA VAL A 424 -3.06 17.67 -2.61
C VAL A 424 -1.93 17.67 -1.59
N ARG A 425 -1.93 16.65 -0.73
CA ARG A 425 -0.85 16.37 0.23
C ARG A 425 -0.18 15.05 -0.14
N PHE A 426 1.15 15.05 -0.19
CA PHE A 426 1.95 13.84 -0.32
C PHE A 426 2.35 13.31 1.05
N LEU A 427 2.28 12.00 1.21
CA LEU A 427 2.66 11.28 2.41
C LEU A 427 3.58 10.12 2.04
N PHE A 428 4.57 9.84 2.88
CA PHE A 428 5.41 8.65 2.78
C PHE A 428 5.47 7.91 4.12
N ARG A 429 5.39 6.58 4.03
CA ARG A 429 5.63 5.64 5.12
C ARG A 429 6.71 4.68 4.67
N ASN A 430 7.83 4.65 5.37
CA ASN A 430 8.94 3.75 5.05
C ASN A 430 8.83 2.43 5.84
N GLY A 431 8.12 1.47 5.27
CA GLY A 431 8.05 0.10 5.73
C GLY A 431 6.76 -0.27 6.45
N THR A 432 6.79 -1.46 7.06
CA THR A 432 5.64 -2.04 7.77
C THR A 432 5.27 -1.30 9.05
N PHE A 433 6.20 -0.59 9.69
CA PHE A 433 5.93 0.16 10.93
C PHE A 433 6.16 1.65 10.72
N GLY A 434 5.46 2.49 11.48
CA GLY A 434 5.58 3.94 11.41
C GLY A 434 4.34 4.64 10.85
N GLU A 435 4.39 5.97 10.84
CA GLU A 435 3.27 6.82 10.45
C GLU A 435 3.40 7.31 9.01
N LEU A 436 2.26 7.63 8.38
CA LEU A 436 2.23 8.38 7.13
C LEU A 436 2.63 9.83 7.41
N THR A 437 3.83 10.20 6.97
CA THR A 437 4.42 11.53 7.22
C THR A 437 4.33 12.39 5.98
N ALA A 438 3.95 13.66 6.13
CA ALA A 438 3.84 14.60 5.02
C ALA A 438 5.20 15.14 4.59
N PHE A 439 5.41 15.25 3.28
CA PHE A 439 6.60 15.89 2.71
C PHE A 439 6.21 16.83 1.57
N PRO A 440 6.84 18.01 1.46
CA PRO A 440 6.57 18.94 0.38
C PRO A 440 7.12 18.39 -0.94
N LEU A 441 6.26 18.33 -1.96
CA LEU A 441 6.67 17.95 -3.31
C LEU A 441 7.33 19.11 -4.05
N PHE A 442 8.14 18.77 -5.05
CA PHE A 442 8.69 19.66 -6.07
C PHE A 442 9.55 20.81 -5.52
N GLY A 443 10.18 20.61 -4.36
CA GLY A 443 11.03 21.62 -3.72
C GLY A 443 10.27 22.88 -3.27
N THR A 444 8.95 22.78 -3.10
CA THR A 444 8.09 23.94 -2.80
C THR A 444 8.16 24.40 -1.35
N GLY A 445 8.49 23.49 -0.42
CA GLY A 445 8.41 23.73 1.02
C GLY A 445 6.99 23.82 1.57
N GLU A 446 5.96 23.50 0.77
CA GLU A 446 4.55 23.54 1.15
C GLU A 446 4.01 22.11 1.37
N ASP A 447 3.43 21.86 2.55
CA ASP A 447 2.83 20.54 2.88
C ASP A 447 1.65 20.16 1.98
N THR A 448 1.01 21.15 1.36
CA THR A 448 -0.09 20.96 0.42
C THR A 448 0.02 21.88 -0.78
N LEU A 449 -0.35 21.41 -1.96
CA LEU A 449 -0.42 22.22 -3.18
C LEU A 449 -1.86 22.36 -3.63
N SER A 450 -2.27 23.53 -4.16
CA SER A 450 -3.59 23.65 -4.80
C SER A 450 -3.72 22.64 -5.94
N TRP A 451 -4.94 22.16 -6.17
CA TRP A 451 -5.20 21.17 -7.23
C TRP A 451 -4.63 21.59 -8.59
N PRO A 452 -4.81 22.84 -9.09
CA PRO A 452 -4.25 23.25 -10.38
C PRO A 452 -2.72 23.22 -10.41
N ARG A 453 -2.06 23.62 -9.32
CA ARG A 453 -0.60 23.63 -9.24
C ARG A 453 -0.03 22.21 -9.17
N PHE A 454 -0.67 21.31 -8.42
CA PHE A 454 -0.30 19.90 -8.41
C PHE A 454 -0.43 19.28 -9.80
N VAL A 455 -1.55 19.51 -10.49
CA VAL A 455 -1.78 19.03 -11.87
C VAL A 455 -0.68 19.55 -12.81
N GLU A 456 -0.37 20.84 -12.76
CA GLU A 456 0.66 21.47 -13.58
C GLU A 456 2.04 20.84 -13.34
N GLU A 457 2.45 20.70 -12.08
CA GLU A 457 3.77 20.14 -11.72
C GLU A 457 3.90 18.66 -12.07
N MET A 458 2.82 17.88 -11.93
CA MET A 458 2.80 16.47 -12.34
C MET A 458 2.85 16.35 -13.87
N GLN A 459 2.08 17.15 -14.62
CA GLN A 459 2.07 17.12 -16.08
C GLN A 459 3.43 17.52 -16.69
N LYS A 460 4.15 18.48 -16.10
CA LYS A 460 5.50 18.84 -16.53
C LYS A 460 6.49 17.67 -16.48
N ARG A 461 6.26 16.71 -15.58
CA ARG A 461 7.15 15.57 -15.32
C ARG A 461 6.65 14.28 -15.96
N ALA A 462 5.36 14.20 -16.30
CA ALA A 462 4.74 12.96 -16.70
C ALA A 462 4.96 12.62 -18.19
N ILE A 463 5.04 11.31 -18.47
CA ILE A 463 4.76 10.74 -19.79
C ILE A 463 3.30 10.31 -19.72
N SER A 464 2.42 11.01 -20.43
CA SER A 464 0.98 10.97 -20.18
C SER A 464 0.21 10.12 -21.19
N THR A 465 0.88 9.65 -22.24
CA THR A 465 0.26 8.81 -23.27
C THR A 465 1.12 7.60 -23.61
N VAL A 466 0.45 6.56 -24.11
CA VAL A 466 1.11 5.33 -24.59
C VAL A 466 2.05 5.64 -25.75
N GLU A 467 1.64 6.55 -26.64
CA GLU A 467 2.45 7.03 -27.77
C GLU A 467 3.74 7.70 -27.28
N GLU A 468 3.63 8.67 -26.36
CA GLU A 468 4.80 9.33 -25.77
C GLU A 468 5.76 8.33 -25.13
N TRP A 469 5.23 7.32 -24.42
CA TRP A 469 6.05 6.27 -23.82
C TRP A 469 6.74 5.41 -24.90
N CYS A 470 6.00 4.97 -25.93
CA CYS A 470 6.54 4.16 -27.02
C CYS A 470 7.70 4.89 -27.73
N THR A 471 7.54 6.19 -27.99
CA THR A 471 8.56 7.05 -28.59
C THR A 471 9.75 7.24 -27.65
N ALA A 472 9.52 7.62 -26.40
CA ALA A 472 10.58 7.84 -25.40
C ALA A 472 11.42 6.59 -25.17
N CYS A 473 10.77 5.42 -25.13
CA CYS A 473 11.44 4.15 -24.93
C CYS A 473 12.06 3.55 -26.19
N SER A 474 11.70 4.05 -27.38
CA SER A 474 11.95 3.35 -28.65
C SER A 474 11.53 1.87 -28.56
N SER A 475 10.36 1.63 -27.96
CA SER A 475 9.92 0.28 -27.60
C SER A 475 9.30 -0.46 -28.78
N LEU A 476 9.55 -1.76 -28.85
CA LEU A 476 8.99 -2.70 -29.83
C LEU A 476 7.93 -3.63 -29.22
N VAL A 477 7.46 -3.34 -28.00
CA VAL A 477 6.34 -4.09 -27.41
C VAL A 477 5.10 -3.98 -28.31
N SER A 478 4.25 -5.01 -28.31
CA SER A 478 3.21 -5.17 -29.32
C SER A 478 2.23 -4.00 -29.42
N PHE A 479 1.88 -3.36 -28.30
CA PHE A 479 0.98 -2.20 -28.31
C PHE A 479 1.63 -0.94 -28.90
N CYS A 480 2.96 -0.89 -29.03
CA CYS A 480 3.65 0.22 -29.69
C CYS A 480 3.60 0.16 -31.22
N ALA A 481 3.24 -0.99 -31.81
CA ALA A 481 3.17 -1.14 -33.26
C ALA A 481 2.21 -0.13 -33.92
N ALA A 482 1.15 0.29 -33.20
CA ALA A 482 0.21 1.30 -33.68
C ALA A 482 0.81 2.71 -33.85
N TYR A 483 2.01 2.95 -33.30
CA TYR A 483 2.67 4.26 -33.29
C TYR A 483 3.98 4.28 -34.10
N GLN A 484 4.31 3.19 -34.81
CA GLN A 484 5.59 3.04 -35.52
C GLN A 484 5.55 3.46 -37.00
N ASP A 485 4.43 3.99 -37.49
CA ASP A 485 4.20 4.31 -38.91
C ASP A 485 4.51 5.77 -39.32
N GLU A 486 5.55 6.41 -38.78
CA GLU A 486 5.97 7.76 -39.21
C GLU A 486 7.44 7.87 -39.66
N GLU A 487 8.29 6.82 -39.57
CA GLU A 487 9.71 6.89 -39.97
C GLU A 487 10.13 6.00 -41.16
N ALA A 488 9.17 5.58 -42.01
CA ALA A 488 9.50 4.78 -43.20
C ALA A 488 8.80 5.24 -44.49
N THR A 489 8.80 6.53 -44.83
CA THR A 489 8.53 6.99 -46.21
C THR A 489 9.24 8.30 -46.60
N THR A 490 10.57 8.30 -46.66
CA THR A 490 11.29 9.26 -47.53
C THR A 490 11.36 8.71 -48.96
N SER A 491 10.28 8.88 -49.74
CA SER A 491 10.32 9.18 -51.18
C SER A 491 8.92 9.14 -51.82
N SER A 492 8.20 10.26 -51.84
CA SER A 492 7.54 10.78 -53.05
C SER A 492 6.80 12.08 -52.77
N SER A 493 6.97 13.02 -53.69
CA SER A 493 6.43 14.37 -53.72
C SER A 493 4.90 14.43 -53.72
N GLY A 494 4.32 15.26 -52.86
CA GLY A 494 2.93 15.71 -52.96
C GLY A 494 2.61 16.83 -51.96
N SER A 495 2.53 18.07 -52.44
CA SER A 495 2.17 19.24 -51.63
C SER A 495 0.67 19.30 -51.36
N SER A 496 0.26 19.34 -50.10
CA SER A 496 -0.88 20.15 -49.63
C SER A 496 -0.82 20.28 -48.11
N GLY A 497 -0.64 21.51 -47.62
CA GLY A 497 -0.58 21.80 -46.19
C GLY A 497 -1.92 21.59 -45.48
N GLY A 498 -1.84 21.29 -44.18
CA GLY A 498 -3.01 21.14 -43.33
C GLY A 498 -2.67 20.76 -41.89
N MET A 499 -2.13 21.71 -41.14
CA MET A 499 -2.35 21.97 -39.71
C MET A 499 -2.13 20.82 -38.68
N SER A 500 -0.99 20.93 -37.99
CA SER A 500 -0.75 20.38 -36.64
C SER A 500 -1.85 20.84 -35.67
N ASN A 501 -2.51 19.88 -35.03
CA ASN A 501 -3.14 19.95 -33.70
C ASN A 501 -3.76 18.59 -33.39
N VAL A 502 -2.98 17.69 -32.77
CA VAL A 502 -3.52 16.58 -31.96
C VAL A 502 -2.65 16.46 -30.71
N VAL A 503 -2.85 17.40 -29.79
CA VAL A 503 -2.49 17.27 -28.37
C VAL A 503 -3.80 17.45 -27.63
N ALA A 504 -4.53 16.34 -27.43
CA ALA A 504 -5.62 16.20 -26.48
C ALA A 504 -6.21 14.78 -26.56
N GLY A 505 -5.97 13.98 -25.52
CA GLY A 505 -6.98 13.02 -25.04
C GLY A 505 -6.87 11.58 -25.54
N VAL A 506 -5.99 10.79 -24.92
CA VAL A 506 -6.16 9.33 -24.87
C VAL A 506 -6.72 8.84 -23.51
N ILE A 507 -6.78 9.70 -22.48
CA ILE A 507 -7.51 9.39 -21.23
C ILE A 507 -9.06 9.52 -21.42
N GLY A 508 -9.51 10.03 -22.57
CA GLY A 508 -10.93 10.21 -22.91
C GLY A 508 -11.58 9.09 -23.73
N ALA A 509 -10.84 8.15 -24.31
CA ALA A 509 -11.42 7.18 -25.26
C ALA A 509 -12.29 6.12 -24.56
N MET A 510 -11.97 5.73 -23.31
CA MET A 510 -12.78 4.78 -22.54
C MET A 510 -14.00 5.46 -21.88
N VAL A 511 -13.88 6.72 -21.49
CA VAL A 511 -14.97 7.48 -20.86
C VAL A 511 -15.97 8.02 -21.90
N THR A 512 -15.51 8.41 -23.09
CA THR A 512 -16.42 8.86 -24.17
C THR A 512 -17.22 7.72 -24.75
N LEU A 513 -16.67 6.50 -24.90
CA LEU A 513 -17.44 5.31 -25.28
C LEU A 513 -18.52 4.97 -24.23
N GLY A 514 -18.21 5.07 -22.93
CA GLY A 514 -19.20 4.89 -21.87
C GLY A 514 -20.33 5.93 -21.89
N VAL A 515 -19.99 7.22 -22.06
CA VAL A 515 -20.98 8.31 -22.09
C VAL A 515 -21.80 8.31 -23.39
N VAL A 516 -21.22 7.95 -24.53
CA VAL A 516 -21.93 7.83 -25.81
C VAL A 516 -22.89 6.63 -25.79
N VAL A 517 -22.50 5.51 -25.20
CA VAL A 517 -23.39 4.33 -25.06
C VAL A 517 -24.55 4.64 -24.10
N ILE A 518 -24.28 5.27 -22.95
CA ILE A 518 -25.34 5.67 -22.01
C ILE A 518 -26.25 6.76 -22.62
N GLY A 519 -25.67 7.72 -23.35
CA GLY A 519 -26.41 8.75 -24.09
C GLY A 519 -27.29 8.18 -25.21
N ALA A 520 -26.80 7.17 -25.94
CA ALA A 520 -27.55 6.47 -26.98
C ALA A 520 -28.71 5.65 -26.40
N ILE A 521 -28.50 4.97 -25.26
CA ILE A 521 -29.56 4.24 -24.55
C ILE A 521 -30.63 5.21 -24.03
N ALA A 522 -30.25 6.33 -23.42
CA ALA A 522 -31.18 7.34 -22.94
C ALA A 522 -31.99 8.00 -24.09
N PHE A 523 -31.34 8.27 -25.21
CA PHE A 523 -31.98 8.81 -26.41
C PHE A 523 -32.99 7.81 -27.02
N PHE A 524 -32.64 6.53 -27.10
CA PHE A 524 -33.56 5.48 -27.58
C PHE A 524 -34.77 5.29 -26.65
N MET A 525 -34.57 5.34 -25.33
CA MET A 525 -35.68 5.25 -24.36
C MET A 525 -36.61 6.48 -24.43
N MET A 526 -36.08 7.69 -24.63
CA MET A 526 -36.88 8.90 -24.82
C MET A 526 -37.64 8.90 -26.15
N LYS A 527 -37.05 8.38 -27.23
CA LYS A 527 -37.73 8.27 -28.53
C LYS A 527 -38.86 7.24 -28.50
N LYS A 528 -38.69 6.13 -27.77
CA LYS A 528 -39.73 5.09 -27.58
C LYS A 528 -40.90 5.58 -26.71
N ARG A 529 -40.68 6.54 -25.81
CA ARG A 529 -41.75 7.22 -25.06
C ARG A 529 -42.52 8.26 -25.87
N ARG A 530 -41.93 8.79 -26.95
CA ARG A 530 -42.57 9.78 -27.84
C ARG A 530 -43.40 9.15 -28.98
N THR A 531 -43.28 7.85 -29.21
CA THR A 531 -44.05 7.11 -30.24
C THR A 531 -45.10 6.16 -29.67
N ALA A 532 -45.47 6.29 -28.39
CA ALA A 532 -46.66 5.61 -27.88
C ALA A 532 -47.91 6.38 -28.33
N PRO A 533 -48.82 5.80 -29.13
CA PRO A 533 -50.09 6.44 -29.41
C PRO A 533 -50.94 6.47 -28.14
N VAL A 534 -51.62 7.59 -27.93
CA VAL A 534 -52.63 7.76 -26.88
C VAL A 534 -53.77 6.77 -27.16
N SER A 535 -53.86 5.69 -26.39
CA SER A 535 -55.05 4.83 -26.39
C SER A 535 -56.07 5.38 -25.41
N GLN A 536 -57.24 5.72 -25.96
CA GLN A 536 -58.43 6.04 -25.20
C GLN A 536 -58.93 4.85 -24.38
N VAL A 537 -59.53 5.18 -23.25
CA VAL A 537 -60.31 4.31 -22.38
C VAL A 537 -61.48 3.70 -23.15
N GLN A 538 -61.59 2.37 -23.19
CA GLN A 538 -62.90 1.72 -23.21
C GLN A 538 -62.86 0.34 -22.52
N GLU A 539 -63.84 0.19 -21.65
CA GLU A 539 -64.17 -0.94 -20.78
C GLU A 539 -64.88 -2.05 -21.57
N SER A 540 -64.49 -3.32 -21.41
CA SER A 540 -65.40 -4.48 -21.51
C SER A 540 -64.79 -5.76 -20.92
N MET A 541 -65.62 -6.49 -20.17
CA MET A 541 -65.40 -7.74 -19.43
C MET A 541 -65.21 -9.01 -20.28
N ALA A 542 -64.69 -10.06 -19.60
CA ALA A 542 -64.93 -11.52 -19.79
C ALA A 542 -64.29 -12.18 -21.05
N GLU A 543 -63.79 -13.43 -21.11
CA GLU A 543 -63.87 -14.62 -20.26
C GLU A 543 -62.83 -15.71 -20.74
N LYS A 544 -62.32 -16.52 -19.79
CA LYS A 544 -61.80 -17.92 -19.85
C LYS A 544 -60.71 -18.41 -20.84
N SER A 545 -59.70 -19.02 -20.20
CA SER A 545 -59.33 -20.46 -20.28
C SER A 545 -58.29 -20.97 -21.30
N SER A 546 -57.19 -21.49 -20.74
CA SER A 546 -56.69 -22.87 -20.92
C SER A 546 -55.73 -23.27 -22.05
N LEU A 547 -54.63 -23.91 -21.60
CA LEU A 547 -53.92 -25.10 -22.11
C LEU A 547 -52.62 -24.98 -22.93
N ARG A 548 -51.56 -25.50 -22.27
CA ARG A 548 -50.59 -26.55 -22.67
C ARG A 548 -49.44 -26.27 -23.67
N SER A 549 -48.24 -26.57 -23.14
CA SER A 549 -47.27 -27.57 -23.61
C SER A 549 -46.23 -27.20 -24.70
N GLY A 550 -44.96 -27.16 -24.26
CA GLY A 550 -43.96 -28.14 -24.72
C GLY A 550 -42.85 -27.64 -25.64
N GLY A 551 -41.63 -28.11 -25.38
CA GLY A 551 -40.58 -28.24 -26.41
C GLY A 551 -39.21 -27.72 -26.01
N SER A 552 -38.33 -28.62 -25.57
CA SER A 552 -36.88 -28.46 -25.43
C SER A 552 -36.18 -28.20 -26.78
N VAL A 553 -35.09 -27.42 -26.75
CA VAL A 553 -33.71 -27.82 -27.13
C VAL A 553 -32.76 -27.04 -26.23
#